data_AF-A0A4Q2LGK8-F1
#
_entry.id   AF-A0A4Q2LGK8-F1
#
_cell.length_a   1.000
_cell.length_b   1.000
_cell.length_c   1.000
_cell.angle_alpha   90.00
_cell.angle_beta   90.00
_cell.angle_gamma   90.00
#
_symmetry.space_group_name_H-M   'P 1'
#
loop_
_entity.id
_entity.type
_entity.pdbx_description
1 polymer ?
#
loop_
_entity_poly.entity_id
_entity_poly.type
_entity_poly.pdbx_seq_one_letter_code
_entity_poly.pdbx_strand_id
1 'polypeptide(L)'
;MDSDAFLNRLRGNKARAYQVYQVFLGEYSDIARQIKKSVNQGDYSTVKRQLHGLKGAASNLVIPALFQCAEELEHFINKQEMQQINEKIEWLAVLMDNTSHQIRSVLLESDRASETTSS
;
A
#
# COMPACT_ATOMS: atom_id res chain seq x y z
N MET A 1 5.05 8.40 -4.39
CA MET A 1 3.95 8.10 -5.33
C MET A 1 4.09 9.05 -6.52
N ASP A 2 3.75 8.62 -7.75
CA ASP A 2 3.62 9.55 -8.87
C ASP A 2 2.23 10.22 -8.78
N SER A 3 2.22 11.47 -8.31
CA SER A 3 0.99 12.22 -8.09
C SER A 3 0.23 12.53 -9.38
N ASP A 4 0.91 12.66 -10.53
CA ASP A 4 0.27 12.94 -11.81
C ASP A 4 -0.41 11.70 -12.38
N ALA A 5 0.24 10.55 -12.29
CA ALA A 5 -0.38 9.26 -12.65
C ALA A 5 -1.60 8.97 -11.76
N PHE A 6 -1.49 9.24 -10.46
CA PHE A 6 -2.56 9.13 -9.48
C PHE A 6 -3.76 10.04 -9.83
N LEU A 7 -3.49 11.33 -10.09
CA LEU A 7 -4.51 12.31 -10.46
C LEU A 7 -5.16 11.99 -11.82
N ASN A 8 -4.41 11.48 -12.79
CA ASN A 8 -4.96 11.06 -14.08
C ASN A 8 -5.90 9.85 -13.92
N ARG A 9 -5.58 8.90 -13.03
CA ARG A 9 -6.48 7.79 -12.69
C ARG A 9 -7.75 8.27 -11.97
N LEU A 10 -7.62 9.28 -11.10
CA LEU A 10 -8.76 9.95 -10.46
C LEU A 10 -9.65 10.69 -11.48
N ARG A 11 -9.08 11.38 -12.47
CA ARG A 11 -9.84 12.16 -13.48
C ARG A 11 -10.82 11.33 -14.30
N GLY A 12 -10.52 10.05 -14.56
CA GLY A 12 -11.42 9.16 -15.31
C GLY A 12 -12.58 8.58 -14.49
N ASN A 13 -12.43 8.43 -13.17
CA ASN A 13 -13.49 7.95 -12.29
C ASN A 13 -13.20 8.21 -10.79
N LYS A 14 -13.30 9.47 -10.36
CA LYS A 14 -12.95 9.91 -9.00
C LYS A 14 -13.60 9.04 -7.91
N ALA A 15 -14.89 8.75 -8.04
CA ALA A 15 -15.63 7.96 -7.05
C ALA A 15 -15.10 6.53 -6.90
N ARG A 16 -14.80 5.84 -8.01
CA ARG A 16 -14.23 4.49 -7.96
C ARG A 16 -12.80 4.49 -7.41
N ALA A 17 -11.96 5.43 -7.86
CA ALA A 17 -10.61 5.53 -7.35
C ALA A 17 -10.61 5.84 -5.84
N TYR A 18 -11.48 6.74 -5.37
CA TYR A 18 -11.68 7.01 -3.95
C TYR A 18 -12.07 5.77 -3.16
N GLN A 19 -13.05 4.99 -3.64
CA GLN A 19 -13.47 3.74 -3.00
C GLN A 19 -12.32 2.73 -2.91
N VAL A 20 -11.54 2.55 -3.99
CA VAL A 20 -10.40 1.63 -3.98
C VAL A 20 -9.35 2.08 -2.96
N TYR A 21 -9.08 3.39 -2.85
CA TYR A 21 -8.15 3.91 -1.84
C TYR A 21 -8.66 3.76 -0.41
N GLN A 22 -9.95 3.99 -0.15
CA GLN A 22 -10.53 3.77 1.17
C GLN A 22 -10.43 2.30 1.59
N VAL A 23 -10.74 1.37 0.68
CA VAL A 23 -10.59 -0.07 0.93
C VAL A 23 -9.13 -0.39 1.20
N PHE A 24 -8.19 0.12 0.41
CA PHE A 24 -6.76 -0.08 0.66
C PHE A 24 -6.31 0.40 2.04
N LEU A 25 -6.70 1.62 2.43
CA LEU A 25 -6.35 2.17 3.74
C LEU A 25 -6.96 1.35 4.88
N GLY A 26 -8.19 0.84 4.71
CA GLY A 26 -8.85 0.01 5.73
C GLY A 26 -8.26 -1.41 5.83
N GLU A 27 -7.94 -2.03 4.71
CA GLU A 27 -7.44 -3.42 4.67
C GLU A 27 -5.96 -3.53 5.02
N TYR A 28 -5.14 -2.54 4.64
CA TYR A 28 -3.69 -2.65 4.70
C TYR A 28 -3.03 -1.76 5.76
N SER A 29 -3.75 -0.93 6.51
CA SER A 29 -3.15 -0.04 7.53
C SER A 29 -2.25 -0.76 8.54
N ASP A 30 -2.61 -2.00 8.91
CA ASP A 30 -1.86 -2.83 9.86
C ASP A 30 -1.06 -3.96 9.20
N ILE A 31 -0.94 -3.97 7.85
CA ILE A 31 -0.38 -5.11 7.13
C ILE A 31 1.04 -5.48 7.59
N ALA A 32 1.90 -4.49 7.85
CA ALA A 32 3.26 -4.73 8.33
C ALA A 32 3.27 -5.43 9.70
N ARG A 33 2.38 -5.01 10.61
CA ARG A 33 2.22 -5.63 11.94
C ARG A 33 1.70 -7.05 11.82
N GLN A 34 0.73 -7.29 10.95
CA GLN A 34 0.17 -8.62 10.73
C GLN A 34 1.21 -9.58 10.12
N ILE A 35 1.97 -9.12 9.12
CA ILE A 35 3.07 -9.89 8.53
C ILE A 35 4.12 -10.23 9.61
N LYS A 36 4.54 -9.25 10.42
CA LYS A 36 5.49 -9.48 11.53
C LYS A 36 5.00 -10.57 12.49
N LYS A 37 3.71 -10.53 12.86
CA LYS A 37 3.09 -11.54 13.72
C LYS A 37 3.13 -12.92 13.07
N SER A 38 2.73 -13.05 11.81
CA SER A 38 2.72 -14.33 11.09
C SER A 38 4.13 -14.90 10.89
N VAL A 39 5.13 -14.06 10.60
CA VAL A 39 6.54 -14.46 10.55
C VAL A 39 7.00 -15.03 11.89
N ASN A 40 6.74 -14.33 13.00
CA ASN A 40 7.12 -14.78 14.34
C ASN A 40 6.43 -16.09 14.76
N GLN A 41 5.27 -16.40 14.16
CA GLN A 41 4.53 -17.63 14.38
C GLN A 41 4.95 -18.77 13.44
N GLY A 42 5.85 -18.50 12.48
CA GLY A 42 6.23 -19.46 11.43
C GLY A 42 5.13 -19.69 10.39
N ASP A 43 4.07 -18.88 10.37
CA ASP A 43 2.96 -19.01 9.43
C ASP A 43 3.27 -18.29 8.10
N TYR A 44 4.24 -18.84 7.37
CA TYR A 44 4.64 -18.32 6.06
C TYR A 44 3.54 -18.44 5.01
N SER A 45 2.54 -19.30 5.22
CA SER A 45 1.39 -19.42 4.32
C SER A 45 0.52 -18.16 4.35
N THR A 46 0.28 -17.63 5.55
CA THR A 46 -0.44 -16.37 5.75
C THR A 46 0.37 -15.18 5.25
N VAL A 47 1.69 -15.17 5.50
CA VAL A 47 2.58 -14.11 4.98
C VAL A 47 2.49 -14.04 3.46
N LYS A 48 2.61 -15.16 2.75
CA LYS A 48 2.54 -15.18 1.28
C LYS A 48 1.20 -14.66 0.75
N ARG A 49 0.09 -15.02 1.38
CA ARG A 49 -1.25 -14.52 1.02
C ARG A 49 -1.35 -13.00 1.23
N GLN A 50 -0.83 -12.48 2.35
CA GLN A 50 -0.80 -11.04 2.64
C GLN A 50 0.04 -10.28 1.61
N LEU A 51 1.23 -10.80 1.27
CA LEU A 51 2.10 -10.21 0.24
C LEU A 51 1.46 -10.25 -1.14
N HIS A 52 0.77 -11.32 -1.50
CA HIS A 52 0.04 -11.41 -2.76
C HIS A 52 -1.08 -10.36 -2.86
N GLY A 53 -1.89 -10.20 -1.81
CA GLY A 53 -2.91 -9.15 -1.73
C GLY A 53 -2.31 -7.76 -1.85
N LEU A 54 -1.22 -7.50 -1.11
CA LEU A 54 -0.51 -6.22 -1.15
C LEU A 54 0.04 -5.90 -2.54
N LYS A 55 0.61 -6.88 -3.26
CA LYS A 55 1.06 -6.72 -4.65
C LYS A 55 -0.12 -6.38 -5.58
N GLY A 56 -1.25 -7.06 -5.43
CA GLY A 56 -2.46 -6.78 -6.21
C GLY A 56 -2.96 -5.36 -5.99
N ALA A 57 -3.04 -4.92 -4.73
CA ALA A 57 -3.43 -3.57 -4.38
C ALA A 57 -2.43 -2.53 -4.92
N ALA A 58 -1.13 -2.74 -4.71
CA ALA A 58 -0.08 -1.84 -5.19
C ALA A 58 -0.08 -1.70 -6.73
N SER A 59 -0.34 -2.79 -7.46
CA SER A 59 -0.47 -2.77 -8.92
C SER A 59 -1.71 -1.98 -9.36
N ASN A 60 -2.87 -2.24 -8.75
CA ASN A 60 -4.11 -1.54 -9.07
C ASN A 60 -4.07 -0.04 -8.75
N LEU A 61 -3.29 0.33 -7.73
CA LEU A 61 -3.12 1.71 -7.27
C LEU A 61 -1.91 2.41 -7.90
N VAL A 62 -1.13 1.73 -8.73
CA VAL A 62 0.08 2.25 -9.36
C VAL A 62 1.07 2.77 -8.32
N ILE A 63 1.41 1.93 -7.34
CA ILE A 63 2.38 2.21 -6.27
C ILE A 63 3.57 1.24 -6.40
N PRO A 64 4.51 1.49 -7.33
CA PRO A 64 5.60 0.55 -7.63
C PRO A 64 6.47 0.21 -6.41
N ALA A 65 6.69 1.18 -5.52
CA ALA A 65 7.49 0.97 -4.32
C ALA A 65 6.89 -0.09 -3.39
N LEU A 66 5.56 -0.13 -3.22
CA LEU A 66 4.89 -1.14 -2.40
C LEU A 66 4.94 -2.51 -3.07
N PHE A 67 4.75 -2.56 -4.38
CA PHE A 67 4.85 -3.79 -5.15
C PHE A 67 6.24 -4.41 -5.01
N GLN A 68 7.29 -3.61 -5.24
CA GLN A 68 8.68 -4.05 -5.12
C GLN A 68 9.01 -4.48 -3.69
N CYS A 69 8.58 -3.72 -2.67
CA CYS A 69 8.81 -4.10 -1.28
C CYS A 69 8.17 -5.45 -0.94
N ALA A 70 6.97 -5.74 -1.47
CA ALA A 70 6.29 -7.01 -1.27
C ALA A 70 6.96 -8.17 -2.01
N GLU A 71 7.48 -7.95 -3.22
CA GLU A 71 8.28 -8.95 -3.95
C GLU A 71 9.60 -9.29 -3.23
N GLU A 72 10.32 -8.27 -2.78
CA GLU A 72 11.57 -8.46 -2.02
C GLU A 72 11.31 -9.21 -0.71
N LEU A 73 10.23 -8.85 0.01
CA LEU A 73 9.86 -9.54 1.24
C LEU A 73 9.49 -11.01 0.98
N GLU A 74 8.76 -11.29 -0.11
CA GLU A 74 8.46 -12.68 -0.51
C GLU A 74 9.72 -13.47 -0.84
N HIS A 75 10.69 -12.83 -1.52
CA HIS A 75 12.00 -13.42 -1.81
C HIS A 75 12.75 -13.80 -0.54
N PHE A 76 12.85 -12.90 0.44
CA PHE A 76 13.53 -13.17 1.71
C PHE A 76 12.80 -14.23 2.55
N ILE A 77 11.47 -14.25 2.53
CA ILE A 77 10.66 -15.29 3.17
C ILE A 77 10.95 -16.68 2.58
N ASN A 78 11.06 -16.79 1.25
CA ASN A 78 11.36 -18.07 0.60
C ASN A 78 12.78 -18.58 0.93
N LYS A 79 13.72 -17.67 1.20
CA LYS A 79 15.09 -18.00 1.60
C LYS A 79 15.29 -18.10 3.12
N GLN A 80 14.27 -17.77 3.92
CA GLN A 80 14.32 -17.72 5.38
C GLN A 80 15.43 -16.79 5.92
N GLU A 81 15.67 -15.69 5.21
CA GLU A 81 16.65 -14.67 5.57
C GLU A 81 16.10 -13.73 6.66
N MET A 82 16.06 -14.21 7.91
CA MET A 82 15.32 -13.56 9.02
C MET A 82 15.73 -12.12 9.32
N GLN A 83 17.01 -11.77 9.14
CA GLN A 83 17.46 -10.39 9.31
C GLN A 83 16.83 -9.49 8.24
N GLN A 84 16.94 -9.88 6.97
CA GLN A 84 16.40 -9.16 5.82
C GLN A 84 14.87 -9.09 5.88
N ILE A 85 14.20 -10.14 6.35
CA ILE A 85 12.75 -10.16 6.59
C ILE A 85 12.37 -9.06 7.58
N ASN A 86 13.05 -8.99 8.73
CA ASN A 86 12.74 -7.98 9.76
C ASN A 86 12.99 -6.56 9.27
N GLU A 87 14.15 -6.31 8.65
CA GLU A 87 14.48 -5.00 8.06
C GLU A 87 13.44 -4.57 7.01
N LYS A 88 13.01 -5.51 6.15
CA LYS A 88 12.02 -5.22 5.11
C LYS A 88 10.61 -5.01 5.64
N ILE A 89 10.22 -5.66 6.75
CA ILE A 89 8.95 -5.41 7.43
C ILE A 89 8.92 -4.01 8.05
N GLU A 90 10.02 -3.56 8.64
CA GLU A 90 10.13 -2.20 9.18
C GLU A 90 10.06 -1.16 8.06
N TRP A 91 10.76 -1.41 6.95
CA TRP A 91 10.65 -0.57 5.76
C TRP A 91 9.23 -0.53 5.19
N LEU A 92 8.55 -1.68 5.13
CA LEU A 92 7.16 -1.75 4.69
C LEU A 92 6.25 -0.88 5.56
N ALA A 93 6.43 -0.86 6.88
CA ALA A 93 5.65 -0.03 7.78
C ALA A 93 5.82 1.47 7.46
N VAL A 94 7.07 1.92 7.28
CA VAL A 94 7.38 3.31 6.90
C VAL A 94 6.79 3.66 5.53
N LEU A 95 6.90 2.75 4.56
CA LEU A 95 6.38 2.95 3.22
C LEU A 95 4.84 3.03 3.20
N MET A 96 4.16 2.20 3.98
CA MET A 96 2.70 2.22 4.14
C MET A 96 2.22 3.53 4.77
N ASP A 97 2.91 4.00 5.81
CA ASP A 97 2.58 5.27 6.48
C ASP A 97 2.72 6.45 5.52
N ASN A 98 3.88 6.55 4.84
CA ASN A 98 4.13 7.59 3.83
C ASN A 98 3.11 7.57 2.69
N THR A 99 2.77 6.37 2.21
CA THR A 99 1.78 6.20 1.13
C THR A 99 0.40 6.65 1.58
N SER A 100 0.00 6.26 2.79
CA SER A 100 -1.30 6.63 3.37
C SER A 100 -1.42 8.13 3.57
N HIS A 101 -0.34 8.77 4.03
CA HIS A 101 -0.26 10.22 4.17
C HIS A 101 -0.37 10.94 2.81
N GLN A 102 0.36 10.48 1.79
CA GLN A 102 0.30 11.05 0.43
C GLN A 102 -1.10 10.95 -0.16
N ILE A 103 -1.73 9.76 -0.08
CA ILE A 103 -3.10 9.55 -0.57
C ILE A 103 -4.07 10.49 0.15
N ARG A 104 -4.01 10.58 1.48
CA ARG A 104 -4.90 11.45 2.26
C ARG A 104 -4.73 12.93 1.88
N SER A 105 -3.50 13.41 1.66
CA SER A 105 -3.26 14.79 1.23
C SER A 105 -3.93 15.09 -0.11
N VAL A 106 -3.70 14.23 -1.11
CA VAL A 106 -4.26 14.46 -2.46
C VAL A 106 -5.79 14.37 -2.45
N LEU A 107 -6.38 13.47 -1.65
CA LEU A 107 -7.83 13.39 -1.51
C LEU A 107 -8.41 14.70 -0.93
N LEU A 108 -7.82 15.23 0.14
CA LEU A 108 -8.25 16.48 0.76
C LEU A 108 -8.10 17.70 -0.18
N GLU A 109 -7.03 17.75 -0.98
CA GLU A 109 -6.82 18.80 -1.98
C GLU A 109 -7.85 18.70 -3.12
N SER A 110 -8.18 17.47 -3.54
CA SER A 110 -9.14 17.24 -4.62
C SER A 110 -10.57 17.64 -4.23
N ASP A 111 -10.96 17.46 -2.97
CA ASP A 111 -12.27 17.86 -2.45
C ASP A 111 -12.41 19.40 -2.39
N ARG A 112 -11.37 20.11 -1.92
CA ARG A 112 -11.36 21.59 -1.89
C ARG A 112 -11.39 22.24 -3.29
N ALA A 113 -10.76 21.59 -4.27
CA ALA A 113 -10.75 22.09 -5.64
C ALA A 113 -12.12 21.93 -6.35
N SER A 114 -12.95 20.96 -5.93
CA SER A 114 -14.34 20.83 -6.42
C SER A 114 -15.30 21.88 -5.84
N GLU A 115 -15.01 22.44 -4.66
CA GLU A 115 -15.86 23.46 -4.02
C GLU A 115 -15.65 24.85 -4.63
N THR A 116 -14.46 25.17 -5.14
CA THR A 116 -14.13 26.49 -5.72
C THR A 116 -14.54 26.67 -7.17
N THR A 117 -14.94 25.61 -7.88
CA THR A 117 -15.40 25.68 -9.29
C THR A 117 -16.92 25.72 -9.46
N SER A 118 -17.69 25.70 -8.37
CA SER A 118 -19.16 25.80 -8.36
C SER A 118 -19.68 27.18 -7.87
N SER A 119 -18.89 28.25 -7.96
CA SER A 119 -19.29 29.62 -7.59
C SER A 119 -19.09 30.60 -8.75
#